data_AF-A0A9D6WGB9-F1
#
_entry.id   AF-A0A9D6WGB9-F1
#
_cell.length_a   1.000
_cell.length_b   1.000
_cell.length_c   1.000
_cell.angle_alpha   90.00
_cell.angle_beta   90.00
_cell.angle_gamma   90.00
#
_symmetry.space_group_name_H-M   'P 1'
#
loop_
_entity.id
_entity.type
_entity.pdbx_description
1 polymer ?
#
loop_
_entity_poly.entity_id
_entity_poly.type
_entity_poly.pdbx_seq_one_letter_code
_entity_poly.pdbx_strand_id
1 'polypeptide(L)'
;MADAGSNSGRVRARRCAVQALYQWQLTGQDPNDIYREFVADRELVKVDMGYFATLTREIPARVTELLAELDPALDREWTKIGPVERSVLLIGAYELRYSPHIPWRVVLNEAIELNKMFGADEAHRYVNGVLDKVARRLRPHETRAPEGQS
;
A
#
# COMPACT_ATOMS: atom_id res chain seq x y z
N MET A 1 -7.36 -1.50 27.03
CA MET A 1 -7.30 -0.29 26.18
C MET A 1 -6.32 -0.56 25.07
N ALA A 2 -6.81 -0.83 23.86
CA ALA A 2 -5.98 -1.16 22.72
C ALA A 2 -5.29 0.11 22.21
N ASP A 3 -3.96 0.15 22.30
CA ASP A 3 -3.13 1.14 21.61
C ASP A 3 -3.30 0.88 20.10
N ALA A 4 -4.22 1.60 19.47
CA ALA A 4 -4.35 1.62 18.03
C ALA A 4 -3.03 2.15 17.49
N GLY A 5 -2.21 1.26 16.93
CA GLY A 5 -0.79 1.47 16.71
C GLY A 5 -0.45 2.89 16.27
N SER A 6 0.43 3.54 17.04
CA SER A 6 0.90 4.91 16.75
C SER A 6 1.23 5.09 15.27
N ASN A 7 1.04 6.31 14.74
CA ASN A 7 1.29 6.61 13.33
C ASN A 7 2.69 6.11 12.86
N SER A 8 3.70 6.20 13.74
CA SER A 8 5.05 5.69 13.48
C SER A 8 5.10 4.16 13.30
N GLY A 9 4.30 3.40 14.06
CA GLY A 9 4.23 1.95 13.93
C GLY A 9 3.58 1.49 12.62
N ARG A 10 2.57 2.23 12.14
CA ARG A 10 1.94 1.98 10.83
C ARG A 10 2.87 2.30 9.67
N VAL A 11 3.61 3.42 9.75
CA VAL A 11 4.65 3.75 8.76
C VAL A 11 5.67 2.60 8.64
N ARG A 12 6.15 2.08 9.78
CA ARG A 12 7.09 0.94 9.78
C ARG A 12 6.45 -0.32 9.22
N ALA A 13 5.20 -0.61 9.58
CA ALA A 13 4.46 -1.76 9.04
C ALA A 13 4.33 -1.71 7.51
N ARG A 14 4.05 -0.54 6.93
CA ARG A 14 4.02 -0.39 5.46
C ARG A 14 5.38 -0.65 4.82
N ARG A 15 6.48 -0.20 5.44
CA ARG A 15 7.84 -0.48 4.94
C ARG A 15 8.13 -1.98 4.88
N CYS A 16 7.83 -2.69 5.97
CA CYS A 16 7.96 -4.14 6.00
C CYS A 16 7.04 -4.82 4.97
N ALA A 17 5.80 -4.32 4.81
CA ALA A 17 4.86 -4.85 3.83
C ALA A 17 5.36 -4.70 2.39
N VAL A 18 6.02 -3.58 2.03
CA VAL A 18 6.63 -3.42 0.70
C VAL A 18 7.66 -4.51 0.43
N GLN A 19 8.54 -4.79 1.40
CA GLN A 19 9.56 -5.83 1.26
C GLN A 19 8.93 -7.23 1.16
N ALA A 20 7.93 -7.54 1.99
CA ALA A 20 7.24 -8.82 1.97
C ALA A 20 6.47 -9.04 0.65
N LEU A 21 5.79 -8.01 0.14
CA LEU A 21 5.08 -8.07 -1.15
C LEU A 21 6.03 -8.14 -2.34
N TYR A 22 7.20 -7.50 -2.25
CA TYR A 22 8.26 -7.64 -3.23
C TYR A 22 8.76 -9.09 -3.30
N GLN A 23 9.07 -9.69 -2.14
CA GLN A 23 9.47 -11.10 -2.07
C GLN A 23 8.38 -12.01 -2.64
N TRP A 24 7.13 -11.84 -2.22
CA TRP A 24 5.99 -12.61 -2.74
C TRP A 24 5.88 -12.53 -4.27
N GLN A 25 6.00 -11.34 -4.85
CA GLN A 25 5.93 -11.17 -6.31
C GLN A 25 7.09 -11.83 -7.06
N LEU A 26 8.28 -11.86 -6.46
CA LEU A 26 9.48 -12.39 -7.10
C LEU A 26 9.58 -13.91 -6.96
N THR A 27 9.19 -14.47 -5.81
CA THR A 27 9.41 -15.88 -5.48
C THR A 27 8.13 -16.73 -5.57
N GLY A 28 6.95 -16.09 -5.50
CA GLY A 28 5.68 -16.81 -5.39
C GLY A 28 5.49 -17.56 -4.07
N GLN A 29 6.36 -17.33 -3.07
CA GLN A 29 6.29 -17.97 -1.76
C GLN A 29 4.99 -17.63 -1.02
N ASP A 30 4.48 -18.56 -0.20
CA ASP A 30 3.27 -18.32 0.59
C ASP A 30 3.42 -17.09 1.50
N PRO A 31 2.47 -16.14 1.47
CA PRO A 31 2.54 -14.93 2.28
C PRO A 31 2.60 -15.17 3.80
N ASN A 32 2.08 -16.29 4.31
CA ASN A 32 2.20 -16.61 5.73
C ASN A 32 3.61 -17.06 6.09
N ASP A 33 4.31 -17.75 5.19
CA ASP A 33 5.69 -18.15 5.41
C ASP A 33 6.61 -16.94 5.35
N ILE A 34 6.43 -16.04 4.37
CA ILE A 34 7.13 -14.75 4.32
C ILE A 34 6.89 -13.97 5.62
N TYR A 35 5.64 -13.88 6.09
CA TYR A 35 5.34 -13.21 7.36
C TYR A 35 6.09 -13.84 8.54
N ARG A 36 6.13 -15.18 8.63
CA ARG A 36 6.83 -15.89 9.71
C ARG A 36 8.33 -15.62 9.70
N GLU A 37 8.94 -15.55 8.53
CA GLU A 37 10.36 -15.21 8.37
C GLU A 37 10.66 -13.80 8.91
N PHE A 38 9.87 -12.79 8.50
CA PHE A 38 10.01 -11.42 9.00
C PHE A 38 9.88 -11.33 10.53
N VAL A 39 8.97 -12.10 11.13
CA VAL A 39 8.80 -12.13 12.59
C VAL A 39 9.97 -12.80 13.28
N ALA A 40 10.54 -13.85 12.68
CA ALA A 40 11.67 -14.59 13.22
C ALA A 40 12.96 -13.75 13.24
N ASP A 41 13.16 -12.88 12.24
CA ASP A 41 14.37 -12.06 12.10
C ASP A 41 14.46 -10.88 13.09
N ARG A 42 13.44 -10.68 13.95
CA ARG A 42 13.39 -9.68 15.04
C ARG A 42 13.63 -8.21 14.62
N GLU A 43 13.64 -7.88 13.33
CA GLU A 43 13.79 -6.49 12.84
C GLU A 43 12.54 -5.61 13.05
N LEU A 44 11.49 -6.12 13.70
CA LEU A 44 10.17 -5.49 13.77
C LEU A 44 9.95 -4.58 15.00
N VAL A 45 11.01 -3.95 15.49
CA VAL A 45 10.94 -3.07 16.67
C VAL A 45 9.99 -1.89 16.39
N LYS A 46 8.97 -1.73 17.25
CA LYS A 46 7.90 -0.71 17.15
C LYS A 46 7.08 -0.78 15.85
N VAL A 47 7.08 -1.91 15.15
CA VAL A 47 6.17 -2.15 14.03
C VAL A 47 4.76 -2.42 14.57
N ASP A 48 3.74 -1.85 13.94
CA ASP A 48 2.37 -2.30 14.16
C ASP A 48 2.20 -3.70 13.53
N MET A 49 2.40 -4.74 14.35
CA MET A 49 2.41 -6.13 13.92
C MET A 49 1.08 -6.63 13.36
N GLY A 50 -0.03 -6.13 13.92
CA GLY A 50 -1.37 -6.48 13.43
C GLY A 50 -1.60 -5.89 12.04
N TYR A 51 -1.20 -4.64 11.85
CA TYR A 51 -1.32 -3.97 10.57
C TYR A 51 -0.37 -4.57 9.51
N PHE A 52 0.88 -4.87 9.88
CA PHE A 52 1.81 -5.57 8.99
C PHE A 52 1.27 -6.93 8.56
N ALA A 53 0.77 -7.75 9.50
CA ALA A 53 0.17 -9.04 9.19
C ALA A 53 -1.01 -8.91 8.23
N THR A 54 -1.85 -7.89 8.43
CA THR A 54 -2.99 -7.60 7.57
C THR A 54 -2.53 -7.31 6.14
N LEU A 55 -1.60 -6.37 5.95
CA LEU A 55 -1.11 -6.00 4.62
C LEU A 55 -0.47 -7.20 3.91
N THR A 56 0.41 -7.95 4.58
CA THR A 56 1.14 -9.06 3.97
C THR A 56 0.22 -10.21 3.55
N ARG A 57 -0.89 -10.45 4.24
CA ARG A 57 -1.79 -11.59 3.96
C ARG A 57 -2.98 -11.22 3.09
N GLU A 58 -3.66 -10.12 3.40
CA GLU A 58 -4.89 -9.74 2.70
C GLU A 58 -4.61 -9.24 1.28
N ILE A 59 -3.49 -8.56 1.05
CA ILE A 59 -3.16 -8.04 -0.30
C ILE A 59 -2.99 -9.17 -1.31
N PRO A 60 -2.14 -10.19 -1.08
CA PRO A 60 -2.04 -11.34 -1.98
C PRO A 60 -3.36 -12.08 -2.16
N ALA A 61 -4.12 -12.28 -1.07
CA ALA A 61 -5.41 -12.96 -1.11
C ALA A 61 -6.46 -12.22 -1.96
N ARG A 62 -6.32 -10.91 -2.11
CA ARG A 62 -7.25 -10.03 -2.85
C ARG A 62 -6.64 -9.45 -4.12
N VAL A 63 -5.50 -9.97 -4.57
CA VAL A 63 -4.74 -9.33 -5.66
C VAL A 63 -5.58 -9.12 -6.92
N THR A 64 -6.45 -10.07 -7.26
CA THR A 64 -7.34 -9.96 -8.43
C THR A 64 -8.29 -8.77 -8.31
N GLU A 65 -8.90 -8.55 -7.15
CA GLU A 65 -9.78 -7.41 -6.89
C GLU A 65 -9.00 -6.09 -6.93
N LEU A 66 -7.83 -6.06 -6.27
CA LEU A 66 -6.98 -4.86 -6.24
C LEU A 66 -6.47 -4.48 -7.64
N LEU A 67 -6.11 -5.46 -8.46
CA LEU A 67 -5.72 -5.23 -9.85
C LEU A 67 -6.88 -4.69 -10.68
N ALA A 68 -8.10 -5.20 -10.49
CA ALA A 68 -9.29 -4.64 -11.15
C ALA A 68 -9.55 -3.18 -10.75
N GLU A 69 -9.17 -2.79 -9.53
CA GLU A 69 -9.26 -1.39 -9.11
C GLU A 69 -8.13 -0.51 -9.66
N LEU A 70 -6.94 -1.08 -9.87
CA LEU A 70 -5.79 -0.36 -10.42
C LEU A 70 -5.88 -0.19 -11.94
N ASP A 71 -6.33 -1.22 -12.66
CA ASP A 71 -6.29 -1.33 -14.12
C ASP A 71 -6.82 -0.09 -14.87
N PRO A 72 -7.96 0.52 -14.52
CA PRO A 72 -8.46 1.70 -15.22
C PRO A 72 -7.58 2.95 -15.07
N ALA A 73 -6.66 2.96 -14.10
CA ALA A 73 -5.76 4.07 -13.83
C ALA A 73 -4.36 3.88 -14.44
N LEU A 74 -4.02 2.67 -14.88
CA LEU A 74 -2.71 2.34 -15.44
C LEU A 74 -2.59 2.86 -16.87
N ASP A 75 -1.41 3.38 -17.22
CA ASP A 75 -1.04 3.84 -18.56
C ASP A 75 -0.18 2.83 -19.33
N ARG A 76 0.16 1.72 -18.68
CA ARG A 76 1.05 0.67 -19.16
C ARG A 76 0.63 -0.66 -18.53
N GLU A 77 1.01 -1.76 -19.17
CA GLU A 77 0.74 -3.11 -18.64
C GLU A 77 1.34 -3.28 -17.24
N TRP A 78 0.60 -3.99 -16.37
CA TRP A 78 1.07 -4.32 -15.02
C TRP A 78 2.49 -4.90 -15.02
N THR A 79 2.76 -5.81 -15.96
CA THR A 79 4.05 -6.48 -16.17
C THR A 79 5.22 -5.55 -16.53
N LYS A 80 4.94 -4.31 -16.96
CA LYS A 80 5.94 -3.26 -17.27
C LYS A 80 6.23 -2.34 -16.09
N ILE A 81 5.43 -2.40 -15.02
CA ILE A 81 5.64 -1.63 -13.78
C ILE A 81 6.67 -2.36 -12.91
N GLY A 82 7.59 -1.64 -12.27
CA GLY A 82 8.59 -2.27 -11.40
C GLY A 82 7.96 -2.97 -10.18
N PRO A 83 8.57 -4.03 -9.65
CA PRO A 83 8.02 -4.81 -8.54
C PRO A 83 7.83 -3.99 -7.25
N VAL A 84 8.65 -2.96 -7.03
CA VAL A 84 8.49 -2.03 -5.92
C VAL A 84 7.26 -1.15 -6.13
N GLU A 85 7.14 -0.51 -7.29
CA GLU A 85 5.96 0.32 -7.62
C GLU A 85 4.68 -0.51 -7.51
N ARG A 86 4.68 -1.75 -8.02
CA ARG A 86 3.56 -2.68 -7.86
C ARG A 86 3.20 -2.93 -6.40
N SER A 87 4.19 -3.20 -5.55
CA SER A 87 3.97 -3.42 -4.12
C SER A 87 3.31 -2.21 -3.46
N VAL A 88 3.80 -1.01 -3.78
CA VAL A 88 3.28 0.24 -3.24
C VAL A 88 1.88 0.54 -3.77
N LEU A 89 1.63 0.31 -5.07
CA LEU A 89 0.30 0.46 -5.67
C LEU A 89 -0.72 -0.48 -5.04
N LEU A 90 -0.35 -1.73 -4.77
CA LEU A 90 -1.21 -2.70 -4.10
C LEU A 90 -1.54 -2.27 -2.66
N ILE A 91 -0.56 -1.79 -1.89
CA ILE A 91 -0.80 -1.24 -0.54
C ILE A 91 -1.75 -0.05 -0.62
N GLY A 92 -1.47 0.91 -1.51
CA GLY A 92 -2.30 2.11 -1.67
C GLY A 92 -3.74 1.78 -2.08
N ALA A 93 -3.93 0.90 -3.06
CA ALA A 93 -5.25 0.45 -3.49
C ALA A 93 -6.00 -0.28 -2.36
N TYR A 94 -5.31 -1.15 -1.62
CA TYR A 94 -5.89 -1.85 -0.48
C TYR A 94 -6.36 -0.87 0.60
N GLU A 95 -5.53 0.09 0.99
CA GLU A 95 -5.92 1.09 1.98
C GLU A 95 -7.07 1.97 1.50
N LEU A 96 -7.02 2.43 0.24
CA LEU A 96 -8.12 3.21 -0.35
C LEU A 96 -9.44 2.44 -0.34
N ARG A 97 -9.41 1.12 -0.56
CA ARG A 97 -10.63 0.29 -0.59
C ARG A 97 -11.11 -0.14 0.78
N TYR A 98 -10.20 -0.55 1.66
CA TYR A 98 -10.53 -1.31 2.87
C TYR A 98 -10.22 -0.57 4.19
N SER A 99 -9.59 0.60 4.13
CA SER A 99 -9.22 1.40 5.32
C SER A 99 -9.86 2.80 5.33
N PRO A 100 -11.20 2.91 5.41
CA PRO A 100 -11.91 4.20 5.34
C PRO A 100 -11.53 5.17 6.47
N HIS A 101 -10.98 4.67 7.58
CA HIS A 101 -10.45 5.47 8.69
C HIS A 101 -9.14 6.19 8.38
N ILE A 102 -8.46 5.85 7.28
CA ILE A 102 -7.21 6.50 6.84
C ILE A 102 -7.57 7.46 5.70
N PRO A 103 -7.45 8.79 5.86
CA PRO A 103 -7.81 9.74 4.80
C PRO A 103 -7.02 9.48 3.51
N TRP A 104 -7.66 9.61 2.35
CA TRP A 104 -7.02 9.27 1.06
C TRP A 104 -5.69 10.01 0.83
N ARG A 105 -5.59 11.29 1.24
CA ARG A 105 -4.34 12.08 1.14
C ARG A 105 -3.20 11.47 1.95
N VAL A 106 -3.49 10.87 3.10
CA VAL A 106 -2.49 10.16 3.90
C VAL A 106 -2.02 8.93 3.16
N VAL A 107 -2.93 8.15 2.56
CA VAL A 107 -2.56 6.97 1.75
C VAL A 107 -1.64 7.34 0.60
N LEU A 108 -1.96 8.40 -0.15
CA LEU A 108 -1.11 8.88 -1.26
C LEU A 108 0.26 9.35 -0.77
N ASN A 109 0.30 10.16 0.29
CA ASN A 109 1.56 10.64 0.84
C ASN A 109 2.45 9.48 1.30
N GLU A 110 1.89 8.50 2.02
CA GLU A 110 2.63 7.32 2.46
C GLU A 110 3.12 6.48 1.28
N ALA A 111 2.30 6.30 0.24
CA ALA A 111 2.72 5.59 -0.97
C ALA A 111 3.89 6.29 -1.69
N ILE A 112 3.85 7.62 -1.79
CA ILE A 112 4.94 8.42 -2.36
C ILE A 112 6.22 8.22 -1.55
N GLU A 113 6.14 8.33 -0.22
CA GLU A 113 7.31 8.19 0.64
C GLU A 113 7.88 6.76 0.60
N LEU A 114 7.03 5.72 0.54
CA LEU A 114 7.46 4.34 0.33
C LEU A 114 8.20 4.19 -1.00
N ASN A 115 7.67 4.75 -2.08
CA ASN A 115 8.31 4.62 -3.38
C ASN A 115 9.62 5.43 -3.47
N LYS A 116 9.74 6.58 -2.81
CA LYS A 116 11.03 7.29 -2.69
C LYS A 116 12.09 6.49 -1.93
N MET A 117 11.69 5.64 -0.99
CA MET A 117 12.63 4.83 -0.20
C MET A 117 13.13 3.59 -0.95
N PHE A 118 12.29 2.97 -1.79
CA PHE A 118 12.57 1.65 -2.37
C PHE A 118 12.60 1.64 -3.91
N GLY A 119 11.93 2.60 -4.54
CA GLY A 119 11.71 2.65 -5.99
C GLY A 119 12.86 3.33 -6.73
N ALA A 120 12.74 3.34 -8.05
CA ALA A 120 13.68 4.08 -8.89
C ALA A 120 13.47 5.60 -8.77
N ASP A 121 14.51 6.38 -9.09
CA ASP A 121 14.41 7.83 -9.12
C ASP A 121 13.19 8.29 -9.94
N GLU A 122 12.45 9.26 -9.40
CA GLU A 122 11.25 9.84 -10.00
C GLU A 122 10.03 8.91 -10.18
N ALA A 123 10.12 7.61 -9.85
CA ALA A 123 9.01 6.67 -9.99
C ALA A 123 7.81 7.01 -9.08
N HIS A 124 8.04 7.76 -8.01
CA HIS A 124 7.01 8.19 -7.06
C HIS A 124 5.94 9.07 -7.72
N ARG A 125 6.28 9.83 -8.79
CA ARG A 125 5.31 10.61 -9.56
C ARG A 125 4.30 9.72 -10.26
N TYR A 126 4.74 8.58 -10.76
CA TYR A 126 3.87 7.59 -11.39
C TYR A 126 2.89 6.99 -10.38
N VAL A 127 3.40 6.51 -9.24
CA VAL A 127 2.59 5.95 -8.14
C VAL A 127 1.52 6.95 -7.69
N ASN A 128 1.91 8.21 -7.47
CA ASN A 128 0.97 9.25 -7.09
C ASN A 128 -0.15 9.45 -8.13
N GLY A 129 0.21 9.54 -9.42
CA GLY A 129 -0.76 9.73 -10.50
C GLY A 129 -1.77 8.59 -10.63
N VAL A 130 -1.33 7.34 -10.44
CA VAL A 130 -2.22 6.17 -10.44
C VAL A 130 -3.14 6.20 -9.22
N LEU A 131 -2.59 6.38 -8.01
CA LEU A 131 -3.38 6.34 -6.78
C LEU A 131 -4.34 7.53 -6.65
N ASP A 132 -4.04 8.70 -7.19
CA ASP A 132 -4.99 9.82 -7.25
C ASP A 132 -6.23 9.46 -8.08
N LYS A 133 -6.05 8.87 -9.26
CA LYS A 133 -7.17 8.39 -10.10
C LYS A 133 -8.00 7.32 -9.38
N VAL A 134 -7.34 6.36 -8.74
CA VAL A 134 -8.01 5.31 -7.97
C VAL A 134 -8.78 5.90 -6.78
N ALA A 135 -8.19 6.83 -6.04
CA ALA A 135 -8.83 7.49 -4.91
C ALA A 135 -10.08 8.27 -5.33
N ARG A 136 -10.05 8.98 -6.47
CA ARG A 136 -11.24 9.68 -7.00
C ARG A 136 -12.40 8.74 -7.31
N ARG A 137 -12.11 7.52 -7.74
CA ARG A 137 -13.11 6.49 -8.06
C ARG A 137 -13.63 5.79 -6.80
N LEU A 138 -12.75 5.42 -5.88
CA LEU A 138 -13.10 4.68 -4.66
C LEU A 138 -13.66 5.57 -3.54
N ARG A 139 -13.20 6.82 -3.46
CA ARG A 139 -13.53 7.78 -2.40
C ARG A 139 -13.94 9.14 -2.98
N PRO A 140 -14.99 9.19 -3.81
CA PRO A 140 -15.44 10.44 -4.43
C PRO A 140 -15.86 11.50 -3.39
N HIS A 141 -16.35 11.08 -2.23
CA HIS A 141 -16.77 11.96 -1.13
C HIS A 141 -15.59 12.62 -0.39
N GLU A 142 -14.40 12.01 -0.37
CA GLU A 142 -13.21 12.63 0.23
C GLU A 142 -12.39 13.47 -0.77
N THR A 143 -12.55 13.17 -2.07
CA THR A 143 -11.75 13.77 -3.16
C THR A 143 -12.44 14.95 -3.83
N ARG A 144 -13.78 15.02 -3.80
CA ARG A 144 -14.52 16.22 -4.14
C ARG A 144 -14.28 17.24 -3.03
N ALA A 145 -13.78 18.42 -3.38
CA ALA A 145 -13.73 19.54 -2.44
C ALA A 145 -15.14 19.78 -1.87
N PRO A 146 -15.30 20.18 -0.60
CA PRO A 146 -16.59 20.60 -0.12
C PRO A 146 -17.06 21.76 -1.00
N GLU A 147 -18.15 21.55 -1.75
CA GLU A 147 -18.86 22.65 -2.42
C GLU A 147 -19.32 23.61 -1.33
N GLY A 148 -18.74 24.81 -1.30
CA GLY A 148 -19.26 25.96 -0.54
C GLY A 148 -19.10 25.92 0.98
N GLN A 149 -18.01 26.52 1.45
CA GLN A 149 -18.08 27.38 2.64
C GLN A 149 -17.42 28.71 2.24
N SER A 150 -18.22 29.56 1.59
CA SER A 150 -18.01 31.02 1.55
C SER A 150 -18.80 31.64 2.70
#